data_AF-A0A822E609-F1
#
_entry.id   AF-A0A822E609-F1
#
_cell.length_a   1.000
_cell.length_b   1.000
_cell.length_c   1.000
_cell.angle_alpha   90.00
_cell.angle_beta   90.00
_cell.angle_gamma   90.00
#
_symmetry.space_group_name_H-M   'P 1'
#
loop_
_entity.id
_entity.type
_entity.pdbx_description
1 polymer ?
#
loop_
_entity_poly.entity_id
_entity_poly.type
_entity_poly.pdbx_seq_one_letter_code
_entity_poly.pdbx_strand_id
1 'polypeptide(L)'
;ESQILWYVEVHCISGILEAAPSNEFTQHGVCLAKLPDFGSLAMSKAVLAALENYHCGRDLICLSSILSVLNTTNVLKSLPQNMKSSGGDFMTLLNIMNDVLLVKQSVPTDQFDLDRFCKTTGLDCIRHIIKQALDRYTSLEKAFHSSSNYRQEAQIRSGNWKYVAKSLLAGYSDNVFVSMKDLQEKTHQYGRYKDTTDLAILDLQSTL
;
A
#
# COMPACT_ATOMS: atom_id res chain seq x y z
N GLU A 1 -25.19 -5.98 -6.39
CA GLU A 1 -24.35 -4.98 -5.69
C GLU A 1 -23.72 -5.65 -4.48
N SER A 2 -22.49 -6.13 -4.63
CA SER A 2 -21.86 -7.00 -3.63
C SER A 2 -20.97 -6.16 -2.72
N GLN A 3 -21.51 -5.76 -1.57
CA GLN A 3 -20.75 -5.11 -0.49
C GLN A 3 -19.95 -6.19 0.26
N ILE A 4 -18.62 -6.15 0.14
CA ILE A 4 -17.73 -6.98 0.95
C ILE A 4 -17.57 -6.27 2.30
N LEU A 5 -18.26 -6.79 3.31
CA LEU A 5 -18.03 -6.46 4.72
C LEU A 5 -16.63 -6.93 5.12
N TRP A 6 -15.82 -6.02 5.64
CA TRP A 6 -14.52 -6.32 6.25
C TRP A 6 -14.72 -6.84 7.67
N TYR A 7 -15.12 -8.11 7.79
CA TYR A 7 -14.97 -8.87 9.04
C TYR A 7 -13.54 -9.41 9.08
N VAL A 8 -12.60 -8.60 9.57
CA VAL A 8 -11.35 -9.13 10.13
C VAL A 8 -11.63 -9.27 11.62
N GLU A 9 -11.69 -10.50 12.12
CA GLU A 9 -11.72 -10.76 13.56
C GLU A 9 -10.53 -10.03 14.21
N VAL A 10 -10.83 -8.92 14.88
CA VAL A 10 -9.87 -8.12 15.66
C VAL A 10 -9.62 -8.86 16.97
N HIS A 11 -8.98 -10.03 16.89
CA HIS A 11 -8.40 -10.66 18.07
C HIS A 11 -7.11 -9.91 18.42
N CYS A 12 -7.23 -9.01 19.41
CA CYS A 12 -6.14 -8.39 20.18
C CYS A 12 -4.93 -7.89 19.38
N ILE A 13 -5.04 -6.70 18.79
CA ILE A 13 -3.88 -5.85 18.45
C ILE A 13 -3.50 -5.05 19.71
N SER A 14 -3.19 -5.74 20.81
CA SER A 14 -2.69 -5.11 22.03
C SER A 14 -1.22 -5.48 22.19
N GLY A 15 -0.32 -4.59 21.74
CA GLY A 15 1.12 -4.69 22.06
C GLY A 15 2.14 -4.47 20.95
N ILE A 16 1.95 -3.54 19.99
CA ILE A 16 2.98 -3.24 18.96
C ILE A 16 3.75 -1.93 19.21
N LEU A 17 3.40 -1.14 20.22
CA LEU A 17 4.09 0.12 20.52
C LEU A 17 4.45 0.21 22.00
N GLU A 18 5.49 -0.53 22.40
CA GLU A 18 6.24 -0.13 23.60
C GLU A 18 7.00 1.16 23.26
N ALA A 19 6.61 2.26 23.90
CA ALA A 19 7.38 3.49 23.84
C ALA A 19 8.77 3.23 24.46
N ALA A 20 9.84 3.60 23.76
CA ALA A 20 11.17 3.55 24.35
C ALA A 20 11.18 4.47 25.59
N PRO A 21 11.67 4.01 26.75
CA PRO A 21 11.78 4.84 27.95
C PRO A 21 12.84 5.96 27.83
N SER A 22 13.48 6.11 26.67
CA SER A 22 14.58 7.04 26.37
C SER A 22 14.52 7.54 24.92
N ASN A 23 15.36 8.51 24.55
CA ASN A 23 15.58 8.98 23.17
C ASN A 23 16.29 7.92 22.27
N GLU A 24 16.34 6.66 22.69
CA GLU A 24 16.97 5.58 21.94
C GLU A 24 15.98 4.89 21.00
N PHE A 25 16.49 4.32 19.90
CA PHE A 25 15.66 3.50 19.03
C PHE A 25 15.22 2.23 19.77
N THR A 26 13.93 1.91 19.69
CA THR A 26 13.45 0.55 19.99
C THR A 26 14.10 -0.45 19.04
N GLN A 27 14.08 -1.74 19.36
CA GLN A 27 14.53 -2.79 18.44
C GLN A 27 13.84 -2.68 17.07
N HIS A 28 12.55 -2.34 17.07
CA HIS A 28 11.78 -2.04 15.86
C HIS A 28 12.31 -0.81 15.11
N GLY A 29 12.65 0.27 15.83
CA GLY A 29 13.25 1.47 15.28
C GLY A 29 14.61 1.20 14.60
N VAL A 30 15.43 0.33 15.20
CA VAL A 30 16.72 -0.09 14.62
C VAL A 30 16.52 -0.86 13.31
N CYS A 31 15.50 -1.73 13.22
CA CYS A 31 15.17 -2.42 11.99
C CYS A 31 14.68 -1.45 10.90
N LEU A 32 13.80 -0.52 11.26
CA LEU A 32 13.28 0.50 10.34
C LEU A 32 14.38 1.42 9.80
N ALA A 33 15.36 1.78 10.62
CA ALA A 33 16.48 2.65 10.21
C ALA A 33 17.38 2.02 9.14
N LYS A 34 17.35 0.69 8.96
CA LYS A 34 18.10 -0.03 7.92
C LYS A 34 17.37 -0.08 6.58
N LEU A 35 16.08 0.23 6.57
CA LEU A 35 15.28 0.22 5.36
C LEU A 35 15.54 1.47 4.51
N PRO A 36 15.42 1.38 3.17
CA PRO A 36 15.42 2.56 2.35
C PRO A 36 14.19 3.43 2.68
N ASP A 37 14.24 4.68 2.26
CA ASP A 37 13.09 5.56 2.38
C ASP A 37 11.89 5.04 1.56
N PHE A 38 10.68 5.03 2.13
CA PHE A 38 9.43 4.68 1.45
C PHE A 38 8.42 5.84 1.42
N GLY A 39 8.88 7.07 1.69
CA GLY A 39 8.07 8.28 1.68
C GLY A 39 7.30 8.53 2.98
N SER A 40 7.10 7.52 3.84
CA SER A 40 6.52 7.70 5.17
C SER A 40 6.93 6.61 6.15
N LEU A 41 6.95 6.94 7.44
CA LEU A 41 7.20 5.98 8.51
C LEU A 41 6.14 4.86 8.54
N ALA A 42 4.87 5.20 8.27
CA ALA A 42 3.79 4.22 8.16
C ALA A 42 4.07 3.19 7.07
N MET A 43 4.50 3.64 5.89
CA MET A 43 4.86 2.73 4.81
C MET A 43 6.11 1.90 5.15
N SER A 44 7.13 2.49 5.78
CA SER A 44 8.30 1.72 6.24
C SER A 44 7.93 0.61 7.22
N LYS A 45 7.00 0.87 8.15
CA LYS A 45 6.43 -0.15 9.05
C LYS A 45 5.66 -1.24 8.29
N ALA A 46 4.85 -0.87 7.31
CA ALA A 46 4.12 -1.82 6.48
C ALA A 46 5.05 -2.73 5.68
N VAL A 47 6.10 -2.15 5.09
CA VAL A 47 7.14 -2.90 4.37
C VAL A 47 7.90 -3.84 5.31
N LEU A 48 8.28 -3.38 6.50
CA LEU A 48 8.96 -4.22 7.49
C LEU A 48 8.10 -5.44 7.85
N ALA A 49 6.80 -5.23 8.13
CA ALA A 49 5.87 -6.31 8.42
C ALA A 49 5.71 -7.27 7.22
N ALA A 50 5.70 -6.75 5.99
CA ALA A 50 5.64 -7.57 4.78
C ALA A 50 6.88 -8.45 4.60
N LEU A 51 8.05 -8.01 5.05
CA LEU A 51 9.30 -8.75 4.97
C LEU A 51 9.43 -9.78 6.09
N GLU A 52 9.09 -9.40 7.32
CA GLU A 52 9.35 -10.25 8.50
C GLU A 52 8.22 -11.23 8.79
N ASN A 53 6.95 -10.87 8.52
CA ASN A 53 5.80 -11.63 9.03
C ASN A 53 4.90 -12.21 7.93
N TYR A 54 4.76 -11.50 6.81
CA TYR A 54 3.74 -11.82 5.81
C TYR A 54 4.32 -12.28 4.46
N HIS A 55 5.64 -12.15 4.27
CA HIS A 55 6.39 -12.60 3.10
C HIS A 55 5.81 -12.12 1.75
N CYS A 56 5.35 -10.87 1.72
CA CYS A 56 4.79 -10.19 0.54
C CYS A 56 5.58 -8.92 0.19
N GLY A 57 6.88 -8.88 0.53
CA GLY A 57 7.73 -7.70 0.38
C GLY A 57 7.70 -7.07 -1.01
N ARG A 58 7.70 -7.86 -2.10
CA ARG A 58 7.61 -7.35 -3.48
C ARG A 58 6.37 -6.48 -3.68
N ASP A 59 5.21 -6.93 -3.20
CA ASP A 59 3.96 -6.22 -3.40
C ASP A 59 3.99 -4.85 -2.69
N LEU A 60 4.58 -4.79 -1.50
CA LEU A 60 4.71 -3.54 -0.75
C LEU A 60 5.78 -2.62 -1.35
N ILE A 61 6.81 -3.15 -2.00
CA ILE A 61 7.75 -2.34 -2.80
C ILE A 61 7.02 -1.73 -4.00
N CYS A 62 6.27 -2.52 -4.76
CA CYS A 62 5.46 -2.02 -5.88
C CYS A 62 4.48 -0.94 -5.43
N LEU A 63 3.75 -1.21 -4.34
CA LEU A 63 2.73 -0.32 -3.82
C LEU A 63 3.33 0.98 -3.24
N SER A 64 4.43 0.89 -2.48
CA SER A 64 5.12 2.08 -1.97
C SER A 64 5.69 2.94 -3.09
N SER A 65 6.17 2.33 -4.17
CA SER A 65 6.72 3.05 -5.32
C SER A 65 5.70 3.99 -5.94
N ILE A 66 4.46 3.55 -6.14
CA ILE A 66 3.40 4.39 -6.70
C ILE A 66 2.78 5.33 -5.65
N LEU A 67 2.60 4.90 -4.40
CA LEU A 67 2.05 5.75 -3.35
C LEU A 67 2.96 6.93 -3.00
N SER A 68 4.28 6.74 -3.05
CA SER A 68 5.24 7.82 -2.73
C SER A 68 5.24 8.96 -3.75
N VAL A 69 4.71 8.73 -4.96
CA VAL A 69 4.61 9.74 -6.03
C VAL A 69 3.18 10.21 -6.26
N LEU A 70 2.19 9.58 -5.61
CA LEU A 70 0.80 9.99 -5.67
C LEU A 70 0.59 11.24 -4.82
N ASN A 71 0.31 12.34 -5.50
CA ASN A 71 0.11 13.65 -4.88
C ASN A 71 -1.37 13.99 -4.63
N THR A 72 -2.31 13.31 -5.30
CA THR A 72 -3.75 13.62 -5.25
C THR A 72 -4.61 12.38 -5.39
N THR A 73 -5.77 12.38 -4.73
CA THR A 73 -6.78 11.32 -4.83
C THR A 73 -7.54 11.34 -6.16
N ASN A 74 -7.52 12.46 -6.90
CA ASN A 74 -8.15 12.59 -8.22
C ASN A 74 -7.62 11.58 -9.24
N VAL A 75 -6.39 11.11 -9.05
CA VAL A 75 -5.78 10.05 -9.87
C VAL A 75 -6.64 8.80 -9.90
N LEU A 76 -7.15 8.36 -8.75
CA LEU A 76 -7.99 7.15 -8.65
C LEU A 76 -9.34 7.33 -9.34
N LYS A 77 -9.90 8.55 -9.33
CA LYS A 77 -11.14 8.88 -10.06
C LYS A 77 -10.95 8.76 -11.57
N SER A 78 -9.77 9.15 -12.09
CA SER A 78 -9.43 9.13 -13.52
C SER A 78 -9.13 7.75 -14.09
N LEU A 79 -8.96 6.72 -13.25
CA LEU A 79 -8.65 5.36 -13.69
C LEU A 79 -9.84 4.71 -14.42
N PRO A 80 -9.58 3.93 -15.49
CA PRO A 80 -10.60 3.11 -16.14
C PRO A 80 -11.30 2.16 -15.17
N GLN A 81 -12.62 2.00 -15.29
CA GLN A 81 -13.42 1.17 -14.36
C GLN A 81 -13.00 -0.29 -14.36
N ASN A 82 -12.57 -0.83 -15.51
CA ASN A 82 -12.07 -2.20 -15.65
C ASN A 82 -10.73 -2.44 -14.93
N MET A 83 -10.02 -1.38 -14.52
CA MET A 83 -8.79 -1.49 -13.72
C MET A 83 -9.04 -1.38 -12.22
N LYS A 84 -10.21 -0.90 -11.80
CA LYS A 84 -10.54 -0.76 -10.38
C LYS A 84 -10.79 -2.12 -9.76
N SER A 85 -10.06 -2.41 -8.70
CA SER A 85 -10.15 -3.65 -7.95
C SER A 85 -11.25 -3.57 -6.88
N SER A 86 -12.02 -4.65 -6.73
CA SER A 86 -12.93 -4.82 -5.59
C SER A 86 -12.20 -4.92 -4.25
N GLY A 87 -10.88 -5.17 -4.27
CA GLY A 87 -9.99 -5.10 -3.11
C GLY A 87 -9.60 -3.67 -2.71
N GLY A 88 -10.14 -2.65 -3.37
CA GLY A 88 -9.94 -1.23 -3.04
C GLY A 88 -8.79 -0.56 -3.80
N ASP A 89 -8.51 0.69 -3.43
CA ASP A 89 -7.58 1.56 -4.15
C ASP A 89 -6.14 1.07 -4.10
N PHE A 90 -5.68 0.56 -2.96
CA PHE A 90 -4.33 -0.01 -2.85
C PHE A 90 -4.13 -1.20 -3.79
N MET A 91 -5.12 -2.10 -3.88
CA MET A 91 -5.05 -3.24 -4.79
C MET A 91 -5.14 -2.80 -6.25
N THR A 92 -5.93 -1.76 -6.54
CA THR A 92 -6.00 -1.14 -7.88
C THR A 92 -4.63 -0.65 -8.32
N LEU A 93 -3.95 0.12 -7.47
CA LEU A 93 -2.62 0.67 -7.74
C LEU A 93 -1.55 -0.43 -7.85
N LEU A 94 -1.61 -1.44 -6.99
CA LEU A 94 -0.72 -2.59 -7.04
C LEU A 94 -0.88 -3.37 -8.35
N ASN A 95 -2.12 -3.61 -8.79
CA ASN A 95 -2.40 -4.30 -10.05
C ASN A 95 -1.85 -3.52 -11.25
N ILE A 96 -2.08 -2.20 -11.30
CA ILE A 96 -1.51 -1.33 -12.33
C ILE A 96 0.01 -1.46 -12.38
N MET A 97 0.68 -1.36 -11.22
CA MET A 97 2.14 -1.52 -11.17
C MET A 97 2.58 -2.92 -11.61
N ASN A 98 1.87 -3.97 -11.22
CA ASN A 98 2.18 -5.34 -11.64
C ASN A 98 2.02 -5.53 -13.15
N ASP A 99 0.97 -4.98 -13.77
CA ASP A 99 0.75 -5.07 -15.21
C ASP A 99 1.84 -4.34 -16.00
N VAL A 100 2.19 -3.13 -15.56
CA VAL A 100 3.28 -2.34 -16.16
C VAL A 100 4.61 -3.09 -16.05
N LEU A 101 4.94 -3.62 -14.87
CA LEU A 101 6.18 -4.35 -14.63
C LEU A 101 6.23 -5.66 -15.42
N LEU A 102 5.11 -6.38 -15.53
CA LEU A 102 5.01 -7.61 -16.30
C LEU A 102 5.33 -7.36 -17.78
N VAL A 103 4.75 -6.31 -18.37
CA VAL A 103 5.05 -5.93 -19.76
C VAL A 103 6.50 -5.46 -19.90
N LYS A 104 6.99 -4.63 -18.98
CA LYS A 104 8.38 -4.15 -18.99
C LYS A 104 9.40 -5.29 -18.90
N GLN A 105 9.12 -6.34 -18.14
CA GLN A 105 10.00 -7.49 -17.94
C GLN A 105 9.90 -8.54 -19.07
N SER A 106 8.84 -8.50 -19.87
CA SER A 106 8.62 -9.44 -20.98
C SER A 106 9.18 -8.95 -22.32
N VAL A 107 9.75 -7.75 -22.36
CA VAL A 107 10.40 -7.18 -23.55
C VAL A 107 11.83 -6.75 -23.23
N PRO A 108 12.74 -6.70 -24.23
CA PRO A 108 14.05 -6.07 -24.07
C PRO A 108 13.92 -4.63 -23.56
N THR A 109 14.87 -4.21 -22.72
CA THR A 109 14.81 -2.91 -22.01
C THR A 109 14.63 -1.71 -22.93
N ASP A 110 15.23 -1.75 -24.13
CA ASP A 110 15.17 -0.73 -25.17
C ASP A 110 13.85 -0.70 -25.95
N GLN A 111 13.00 -1.71 -25.77
CA GLN A 111 11.74 -1.88 -26.50
C GLN A 111 10.50 -1.59 -25.66
N PHE A 112 10.64 -1.40 -24.34
CA PHE A 112 9.50 -1.05 -23.49
C PHE A 112 9.07 0.40 -23.74
N ASP A 113 7.94 0.55 -24.42
CA ASP A 113 7.29 1.84 -24.68
C ASP A 113 6.15 2.10 -23.69
N LEU A 114 6.44 2.91 -22.67
CA LEU A 114 5.47 3.32 -21.65
C LEU A 114 4.31 4.12 -22.25
N ASP A 115 4.55 4.96 -23.26
CA ASP A 115 3.52 5.79 -23.89
C ASP A 115 2.50 4.88 -24.58
N ARG A 116 2.99 3.91 -25.36
CA ARG A 116 2.13 2.94 -26.03
C ARG A 116 1.36 2.08 -25.04
N PHE A 117 2.01 1.62 -23.96
CA PHE A 117 1.34 0.86 -22.91
C PHE A 117 0.18 1.67 -22.29
N CYS A 118 0.46 2.91 -21.86
CA CYS A 118 -0.54 3.76 -21.20
C CYS A 118 -1.71 4.10 -22.12
N LYS A 119 -1.46 4.37 -23.41
CA LYS A 119 -2.53 4.61 -24.40
C LYS A 119 -3.42 3.40 -24.59
N THR A 120 -2.82 2.21 -24.72
CA THR A 120 -3.56 0.96 -24.98
C THR A 120 -4.41 0.55 -23.77
N THR A 121 -3.94 0.86 -22.56
CA THR A 121 -4.59 0.49 -21.30
C THR A 121 -5.53 1.57 -20.74
N GLY A 122 -5.58 2.76 -21.36
CA GLY A 122 -6.37 3.88 -20.87
C GLY A 122 -5.76 4.64 -19.69
N LEU A 123 -4.46 4.45 -19.43
CA LEU A 123 -3.69 5.06 -18.34
C LEU A 123 -2.93 6.35 -18.75
N ASP A 124 -3.18 6.89 -19.95
CA ASP A 124 -2.46 8.06 -20.47
C ASP A 124 -2.51 9.27 -19.53
N CYS A 125 -3.66 9.49 -18.86
CA CYS A 125 -3.85 10.58 -17.89
C CYS A 125 -2.92 10.50 -16.67
N ILE A 126 -2.49 9.29 -16.28
CA ILE A 126 -1.63 9.06 -15.10
C ILE A 126 -0.22 8.60 -15.50
N ARG A 127 0.11 8.66 -16.79
CA ARG A 127 1.39 8.21 -17.33
C ARG A 127 2.60 8.82 -16.62
N HIS A 128 2.54 10.10 -16.29
CA HIS A 128 3.61 10.81 -15.58
C HIS A 128 3.85 10.22 -14.19
N ILE A 129 2.80 9.78 -13.51
CA ILE A 129 2.86 9.10 -12.20
C ILE A 129 3.48 7.72 -12.37
N ILE A 130 3.03 6.94 -13.36
CA ILE A 130 3.58 5.60 -13.63
C ILE A 130 5.08 5.69 -13.93
N LYS A 131 5.50 6.68 -14.72
CA LYS A 131 6.92 6.91 -15.02
C LYS A 131 7.73 7.13 -13.73
N GLN A 132 7.30 8.07 -12.88
CA GLN A 132 7.98 8.35 -11.61
C GLN A 132 7.96 7.14 -10.66
N ALA A 133 6.85 6.40 -10.63
CA ALA A 133 6.72 5.18 -9.84
C ALA A 133 7.70 4.09 -10.32
N LEU A 134 7.94 3.94 -11.63
CA LEU A 134 8.92 2.99 -12.17
C LEU A 134 10.36 3.38 -11.81
N ASP A 135 10.69 4.67 -11.84
CA ASP A 135 12.01 5.18 -11.42
C ASP A 135 12.24 4.92 -9.92
N ARG A 136 11.20 5.16 -9.10
CA ARG A 136 11.22 4.85 -7.66
C ARG A 136 11.33 3.35 -7.41
N TYR A 137 10.54 2.54 -8.12
CA TYR A 137 10.60 1.07 -8.03
C TYR A 137 12.01 0.57 -8.32
N THR A 138 12.64 1.03 -9.40
CA THR A 138 14.00 0.61 -9.76
C THR A 138 15.02 0.96 -8.67
N SER A 139 14.88 2.15 -8.06
CA SER A 139 15.75 2.57 -6.95
C SER A 139 15.56 1.70 -5.71
N LEU A 140 14.31 1.44 -5.33
CA LEU A 140 13.98 0.58 -4.19
C LEU A 140 14.42 -0.86 -4.45
N GLU A 141 14.09 -1.42 -5.62
CA GLU A 141 14.46 -2.77 -6.01
C GLU A 141 15.97 -3.01 -5.90
N LYS A 142 16.80 -2.06 -6.34
CA LYS A 142 18.27 -2.14 -6.17
C LYS A 142 18.69 -2.17 -4.70
N ALA A 143 18.11 -1.30 -3.87
CA ALA A 143 18.39 -1.29 -2.43
C ALA A 143 18.01 -2.62 -1.78
N PHE A 144 16.88 -3.21 -2.16
CA PHE A 144 16.43 -4.50 -1.64
C PHE A 144 17.29 -5.66 -2.10
N HIS A 145 17.69 -5.69 -3.38
CA HIS A 145 18.55 -6.75 -3.91
C HIS A 145 19.94 -6.74 -3.28
N SER A 146 20.40 -5.59 -2.77
CA SER A 146 21.67 -5.49 -2.05
C SER A 146 21.64 -6.11 -0.63
N SER A 147 20.45 -6.45 -0.12
CA SER A 147 20.27 -7.09 1.19
C SER A 147 19.95 -8.58 1.05
N SER A 148 20.83 -9.44 1.57
CA SER A 148 20.67 -10.91 1.53
C SER A 148 19.38 -11.38 2.21
N ASN A 149 18.97 -10.72 3.29
CA ASN A 149 17.82 -11.09 4.11
C ASN A 149 16.49 -10.81 3.39
N TYR A 150 16.43 -9.78 2.55
CA TYR A 150 15.18 -9.38 1.90
C TYR A 150 14.91 -10.15 0.59
N ARG A 151 15.97 -10.66 -0.04
CA ARG A 151 15.86 -11.38 -1.32
C ARG A 151 15.09 -12.70 -1.22
N GLN A 152 15.19 -13.41 -0.10
CA GLN A 152 14.47 -14.67 0.10
C GLN A 152 12.99 -14.46 0.48
N GLU A 153 12.69 -13.43 1.27
CA GLU A 153 11.37 -13.23 1.87
C GLU A 153 10.38 -12.46 0.99
N ALA A 154 10.86 -11.68 0.02
CA ALA A 154 10.03 -10.75 -0.74
C ALA A 154 9.05 -11.42 -1.74
N GLN A 155 9.25 -12.69 -2.10
CA GLN A 155 8.51 -13.33 -3.21
C GLN A 155 7.63 -14.52 -2.81
N ILE A 156 7.68 -15.00 -1.56
CA ILE A 156 7.04 -16.28 -1.18
C ILE A 156 5.51 -16.20 -1.28
N ARG A 157 4.90 -15.07 -0.94
CA ARG A 157 3.43 -14.90 -0.88
C ARG A 157 2.90 -13.71 -1.69
N SER A 158 3.65 -13.29 -2.71
CA SER A 158 3.25 -12.18 -3.61
C SER A 158 1.93 -12.50 -4.32
N GLY A 159 1.08 -11.48 -4.50
CA GLY A 159 -0.23 -11.58 -5.15
C GLY A 159 -1.39 -11.97 -4.22
N ASN A 160 -1.12 -12.25 -2.94
CA ASN A 160 -2.17 -12.55 -1.97
C ASN A 160 -2.60 -11.29 -1.20
N TRP A 161 -3.76 -10.75 -1.56
CA TRP A 161 -4.31 -9.51 -1.00
C TRP A 161 -4.40 -9.51 0.53
N LYS A 162 -4.63 -10.67 1.17
CA LYS A 162 -4.78 -10.74 2.64
C LYS A 162 -3.47 -10.38 3.34
N TYR A 163 -2.34 -10.82 2.81
CA TYR A 163 -1.03 -10.52 3.38
C TYR A 163 -0.63 -9.06 3.13
N VAL A 164 -0.97 -8.53 1.97
CA VAL A 164 -0.80 -7.09 1.66
C VAL A 164 -1.62 -6.24 2.64
N ALA A 165 -2.91 -6.58 2.84
CA ALA A 165 -3.78 -5.86 3.77
C ALA A 165 -3.27 -5.92 5.22
N LYS A 166 -2.84 -7.09 5.70
CA LYS A 166 -2.25 -7.22 7.05
C LYS A 166 -0.96 -6.41 7.21
N SER A 167 -0.12 -6.38 6.18
CA SER A 167 1.09 -5.54 6.16
C SER A 167 0.75 -4.05 6.23
N LEU A 168 -0.23 -3.60 5.44
CA LEU A 168 -0.71 -2.21 5.48
C LEU A 168 -1.29 -1.85 6.85
N LEU A 169 -2.06 -2.74 7.48
CA LEU A 169 -2.59 -2.52 8.83
C LEU A 169 -1.49 -2.34 9.88
N ALA A 170 -0.35 -3.03 9.76
CA ALA A 170 0.78 -2.84 10.67
C ALA A 170 1.39 -1.43 10.56
N GLY A 171 1.37 -0.83 9.35
CA GLY A 171 1.88 0.52 9.12
C GLY A 171 0.86 1.63 9.39
N TYR A 172 -0.40 1.37 9.10
CA TYR A 172 -1.51 2.33 9.11
C TYR A 172 -2.57 1.99 10.18
N SER A 173 -2.16 1.35 11.28
CA SER A 173 -3.04 0.95 12.40
C SER A 173 -3.87 2.12 12.94
N ASP A 174 -3.32 3.33 12.88
CA ASP A 174 -3.96 4.56 13.35
C ASP A 174 -4.98 5.13 12.35
N ASN A 175 -5.13 4.53 11.17
CA ASN A 175 -6.02 4.97 10.09
C ASN A 175 -7.01 3.87 9.69
N VAL A 176 -7.48 3.09 10.68
CA VAL A 176 -8.56 2.12 10.49
C VAL A 176 -9.89 2.84 10.68
N PHE A 177 -10.79 2.71 9.72
CA PHE A 177 -12.11 3.33 9.77
C PHE A 177 -13.20 2.25 9.73
N VAL A 178 -14.16 2.33 10.66
CA VAL A 178 -15.24 1.36 10.82
C VAL A 178 -16.56 2.03 10.45
N SER A 179 -17.41 1.30 9.72
CA SER A 179 -18.73 1.82 9.34
C SER A 179 -19.55 2.16 10.57
N MET A 180 -20.12 3.37 10.59
CA MET A 180 -21.03 3.81 11.64
C MET A 180 -22.47 3.34 11.41
N LYS A 181 -22.73 2.56 10.35
CA LYS A 181 -24.05 2.02 10.03
C LYS A 181 -24.61 1.19 11.19
N ASP A 182 -23.80 0.29 11.74
CA ASP A 182 -24.26 -0.63 12.78
C ASP A 182 -24.27 0.01 14.19
N LEU A 183 -23.64 1.17 14.33
CA LEU A 183 -23.50 1.88 15.62
C LEU A 183 -24.45 3.08 15.75
N GLN A 184 -24.74 3.77 14.65
CA GLN A 184 -25.47 5.04 14.63
C GLN A 184 -26.41 5.18 13.42
N GLU A 185 -26.65 4.11 12.66
CA GLU A 185 -27.49 4.10 11.44
C GLU A 185 -27.03 5.07 10.33
N LYS A 186 -25.82 5.61 10.44
CA LYS A 186 -25.24 6.51 9.45
C LYS A 186 -24.51 5.72 8.38
N THR A 187 -25.19 5.45 7.27
CA THR A 187 -24.74 4.58 6.18
C THR A 187 -23.52 5.08 5.40
N HIS A 188 -23.21 6.38 5.46
CA HIS A 188 -22.11 7.00 4.70
C HIS A 188 -20.95 7.47 5.56
N GLN A 189 -21.03 7.28 6.88
CA GLN A 189 -20.00 7.73 7.83
C GLN A 189 -19.17 6.56 8.34
N TYR A 190 -17.86 6.79 8.41
CA TYR A 190 -16.90 5.85 8.94
C TYR A 190 -16.08 6.54 10.02
N GLY A 191 -16.13 6.02 11.25
CA GLY A 191 -15.39 6.56 12.38
C GLY A 191 -14.02 5.89 12.49
N ARG A 192 -12.98 6.66 12.83
CA ARG A 192 -11.64 6.10 13.04
C ARG A 192 -11.61 5.27 14.32
N TYR A 193 -11.07 4.07 14.23
CA TYR A 193 -10.95 3.13 15.33
C TYR A 193 -9.55 3.24 15.93
N LYS A 194 -9.41 4.10 16.95
CA LYS A 194 -8.15 4.29 17.69
C LYS A 194 -8.38 4.34 19.20
N ASP A 195 -9.06 5.37 19.68
CA ASP A 195 -9.44 5.54 21.09
C ASP A 195 -10.78 6.28 21.22
N THR A 196 -11.33 6.34 22.43
CA THR A 196 -12.64 6.96 22.70
C THR A 196 -12.66 8.48 22.57
N THR A 197 -11.50 9.12 22.38
CA THR A 197 -11.36 10.57 22.24
C THR A 197 -11.12 11.01 20.79
N ASP A 198 -10.88 10.06 19.90
CA ASP A 198 -10.64 10.28 18.49
C ASP A 198 -11.94 10.48 17.70
N LEU A 199 -12.14 11.68 17.15
CA LEU A 199 -13.36 12.11 16.48
C LEU A 199 -13.23 12.16 14.95
N ALA A 200 -12.19 11.57 14.38
CA ALA A 200 -12.02 11.56 12.93
C ALA A 200 -13.12 10.72 12.25
N ILE A 201 -13.95 11.40 11.44
CA ILE A 201 -15.02 10.78 10.66
C ILE A 201 -14.73 11.02 9.17
N LEU A 202 -14.77 9.94 8.39
CA LEU A 202 -14.82 10.01 6.94
C LEU A 202 -16.27 9.93 6.48
N ASP A 203 -16.70 10.94 5.71
CA ASP A 203 -17.98 10.94 5.04
C ASP A 203 -17.75 10.72 3.53
N LEU A 204 -18.26 9.59 3.05
CA LEU A 204 -18.07 9.13 1.68
C LEU A 204 -18.77 10.05 0.65
N GLN A 205 -19.80 10.80 1.04
CA GLN A 205 -20.45 11.76 0.15
C GLN A 205 -19.62 13.02 -0.10
N SER A 206 -18.77 13.41 0.86
CA SER A 206 -17.87 14.56 0.72
C SER A 206 -16.52 14.24 0.07
N THR A 207 -16.23 12.95 -0.13
CA THR A 207 -14.94 12.47 -0.66
C THR A 207 -15.04 12.00 -2.14
N LEU A 208 -16.24 11.63 -2.58
CA LEU A 208 -16.59 11.33 -3.98
C LEU A 208 -16.94 12.60 -4.77
#